data_AF-A0A1A0U287-F1
#
_entry.id   AF-A0A1A0U287-F1
#
_cell.length_a   1.000
_cell.length_b   1.000
_cell.length_c   1.000
_cell.angle_alpha   90.00
_cell.angle_beta   90.00
_cell.angle_gamma   90.00
#
_symmetry.space_group_name_H-M   'P 1'
#
loop_
_entity.id
_entity.type
_entity.pdbx_description
1 polymer ?
#
loop_
_entity_poly.entity_id
_entity_poly.type
_entity_poly.pdbx_seq_one_letter_code
_entity_poly.pdbx_strand_id
1 'polypeptide(L)' 'MQKFADDHQSAMDALFERLAGRSVSEITPEVEREIASWGVSMSDGAVARIATAISDRERVILRAG' A
#
# COMPACT_ATOMS: atom_id res chain seq x y z
N MET A 1 2.71 -6.05 16.68
CA MET A 1 1.97 -5.43 15.55
C MET A 1 2.22 -3.94 15.38
N GLN A 2 2.49 -3.14 16.42
CA GLN A 2 2.96 -1.75 16.25
C GLN A 2 4.21 -1.65 15.36
N LYS A 3 5.16 -2.56 15.60
CA LYS A 3 6.40 -2.69 14.83
C LYS A 3 6.20 -2.86 13.31
N PHE A 4 5.11 -3.47 12.85
CA PHE A 4 4.86 -3.63 11.41
C PHE A 4 4.52 -2.28 10.76
N ALA A 5 3.64 -1.50 11.37
CA ALA A 5 3.34 -0.16 10.89
C ALA A 5 4.60 0.71 10.94
N ASP A 6 5.36 0.67 12.03
CA ASP A 6 6.58 1.47 12.17
C ASP A 6 7.67 1.06 11.16
N ASP A 7 7.84 -0.24 10.90
CA ASP A 7 8.86 -0.76 9.98
C ASP A 7 8.50 -0.51 8.49
N HIS A 8 7.21 -0.46 8.14
CA HIS A 8 6.74 -0.42 6.74
C HIS A 8 6.00 0.87 6.33
N GLN A 9 5.64 1.76 7.26
CA GLN A 9 4.95 3.02 6.93
C GLN A 9 5.79 3.89 5.99
N SER A 10 7.11 3.96 6.19
CA SER A 10 8.02 4.71 5.30
C SER A 10 8.03 4.15 3.87
N ALA A 11 7.95 2.82 3.72
CA ALA A 11 7.88 2.17 2.41
C ALA A 11 6.53 2.42 1.73
N MET A 12 5.43 2.38 2.50
CA MET A 12 4.10 2.72 1.99
C MET A 12 3.99 4.20 1.58
N ASP A 13 4.57 5.12 2.35
CA ASP A 13 4.60 6.55 2.00
C ASP A 13 5.42 6.79 0.72
N ALA A 14 6.58 6.15 0.56
CA ALA A 14 7.38 6.22 -0.66
C ALA A 14 6.63 5.63 -1.87
N LEU A 15 5.90 4.52 -1.67
CA LEU A 15 5.05 3.94 -2.71
C LEU A 15 3.91 4.89 -3.11
N PHE A 16 3.27 5.52 -2.13
CA PHE A 16 2.24 6.53 -2.34
C PHE A 16 2.76 7.70 -3.16
N GLU A 17 3.89 8.30 -2.78
CA GLU A 17 4.48 9.42 -3.52
C GLU A 17 4.80 9.07 -4.98
N ARG A 18 5.27 7.84 -5.23
CA ARG A 18 5.61 7.35 -6.57
C ARG A 18 4.38 7.10 -7.44
N LEU A 19 3.26 6.71 -6.85
CA LEU A 19 2.10 6.17 -7.57
C LEU A 19 0.85 7.05 -7.50
N ALA A 20 0.83 8.08 -6.65
CA ALA A 20 -0.31 8.94 -6.44
C ALA A 20 -0.83 9.58 -7.74
N GLY A 21 -2.12 9.40 -8.02
CA GLY A 21 -2.77 9.91 -9.23
C GLY A 21 -2.56 9.06 -10.50
N ARG A 22 -1.95 7.87 -10.40
CA ARG A 22 -1.98 6.86 -11.47
C ARG A 22 -3.27 6.05 -11.42
N SER A 23 -3.54 5.25 -12.46
CA SER A 23 -4.73 4.40 -12.48
C SER A 23 -4.63 3.23 -11.50
N VAL A 24 -5.75 2.84 -10.89
CA VAL A 24 -5.80 1.69 -9.96
C VAL A 24 -5.19 0.42 -10.58
N SER A 25 -5.42 0.16 -11.88
CA SER A 25 -4.84 -0.98 -12.59
C SER A 25 -3.31 -0.97 -12.67
N GLU A 26 -2.69 0.21 -12.68
CA GLU A 26 -1.23 0.35 -12.65
C GLU A 26 -0.68 0.26 -11.22
N ILE A 27 -1.47 0.66 -10.23
CA ILE A 27 -1.06 0.73 -8.82
C ILE A 27 -1.15 -0.65 -8.16
N THR A 28 -2.22 -1.40 -8.43
CA THR A 28 -2.48 -2.73 -7.84
C THR A 28 -1.27 -3.69 -7.90
N PRO A 29 -0.64 -3.96 -9.06
CA PRO A 29 0.48 -4.90 -9.12
C PRO A 29 1.74 -4.38 -8.38
N GLU A 30 1.92 -3.06 -8.29
CA GLU A 30 3.04 -2.47 -7.53
C GLU A 30 2.82 -2.61 -6.02
N VAL A 31 1.59 -2.37 -5.56
CA VAL A 31 1.19 -2.56 -4.15
C VAL A 31 1.30 -4.03 -3.75
N GLU A 32 0.83 -4.94 -4.59
CA GLU A 32 0.92 -6.38 -4.34
C GLU A 32 2.38 -6.83 -4.21
N ARG A 33 3.26 -6.37 -5.11
CA ARG A 33 4.70 -6.67 -5.07
C ARG A 33 5.38 -6.13 -3.82
N GLU A 34 5.04 -4.90 -3.41
CA GLU A 34 5.61 -4.27 -2.22
C GLU A 34 5.19 -5.04 -0.96
N ILE A 35 3.90 -5.35 -0.81
CA ILE A 35 3.37 -6.12 0.32
C ILE A 35 3.98 -7.52 0.39
N ALA A 36 4.11 -8.19 -0.75
CA ALA A 36 4.76 -9.50 -0.83
C ALA A 36 6.24 -9.44 -0.40
N SER A 37 6.94 -8.33 -0.69
CA SER A 37 8.33 -8.12 -0.26
C SER A 37 8.47 -8.00 1.26
N TRP A 38 7.41 -7.57 1.96
CA TRP A 38 7.36 -7.50 3.42
C TRP A 38 7.09 -8.87 4.07
N GLY A 39 6.94 -9.93 3.26
CA GLY A 39 6.62 -11.28 3.75
C GLY A 39 5.17 -11.42 4.23
N VAL A 40 4.30 -10.49 3.81
CA VAL A 40 2.87 -10.51 4.15
C VAL A 40 2.06 -10.77 2.89
N SER A 41 0.97 -11.52 3.04
CA SER A 41 -0.05 -11.66 2.01
C SER A 41 -1.31 -10.95 2.48
N MET A 42 -1.84 -10.06 1.65
CA MET A 42 -3.13 -9.42 1.86
C MET A 42 -4.13 -9.95 0.84
N SER A 43 -5.41 -9.90 1.17
CA SER A 43 -6.45 -10.27 0.21
C SER A 43 -6.51 -9.26 -0.94
N ASP A 44 -6.91 -9.71 -2.12
CA ASP A 44 -7.06 -8.87 -3.33
C ASP A 44 -7.94 -7.64 -3.05
N GLY A 45 -8.98 -7.80 -2.23
CA GLY A 45 -9.84 -6.69 -1.81
C GLY A 45 -9.16 -5.64 -0.93
N ALA A 46 -8.16 -6.02 -0.14
CA ALA A 46 -7.35 -5.08 0.63
C ALA A 46 -6.34 -4.35 -0.26
N VAL A 47 -5.69 -5.08 -1.18
CA VAL A 47 -4.77 -4.50 -2.18
C VAL A 47 -5.51 -3.48 -3.06
N ALA A 48 -6.71 -3.83 -3.55
CA ALA A 48 -7.52 -2.94 -4.36
C ALA A 48 -7.90 -1.65 -3.61
N ARG A 49 -8.26 -1.73 -2.32
CA ARG A 49 -8.55 -0.54 -1.51
C ARG A 49 -7.33 0.37 -1.35
N ILE A 50 -6.14 -0.19 -1.12
CA ILE A 50 -4.90 0.58 -1.03
C ILE A 50 -4.62 1.26 -2.37
N ALA A 51 -4.77 0.53 -3.48
CA ALA A 51 -4.56 1.07 -4.81
C ALA A 51 -5.55 2.21 -5.17
N THR A 52 -6.82 2.07 -4.78
CA THR A 52 -7.82 3.15 -4.89
C THR A 52 -7.43 4.37 -4.06
N ALA A 53 -7.08 4.19 -2.79
CA ALA A 53 -6.65 5.30 -1.93
C ALA A 53 -5.45 6.05 -2.52
N ILE A 54 -4.42 5.34 -3.00
CA ILE A 54 -3.27 5.95 -3.67
C ILE A 54 -3.69 6.70 -4.95
N SER A 55 -4.55 6.10 -5.78
CA SER A 55 -5.12 6.73 -6.98
C SER A 55 -5.81 8.06 -6.64
N ASP A 56 -6.62 8.07 -5.58
CA ASP A 56 -7.40 9.21 -5.12
C ASP A 56 -6.58 10.23 -4.31
N ARG A 57 -5.27 9.99 -4.16
CA ARG A 57 -4.34 10.77 -3.33
C ARG A 57 -4.73 10.81 -1.85
N GLU A 58 -5.44 9.79 -1.40
CA GLU A 58 -5.72 9.54 0.00
C GLU A 58 -4.56 8.78 0.62
N ARG A 59 -3.90 9.40 1.61
CA ARG A 59 -2.74 8.79 2.27
C ARG A 59 -3.15 7.52 3.02
N VAL A 60 -2.44 6.43 2.76
CA VAL A 60 -2.65 5.13 3.40
C VAL A 60 -1.83 5.07 4.69
N ILE A 61 -2.50 4.91 5.83
CA ILE A 61 -1.85 4.72 7.13
C ILE A 61 -2.00 3.26 7.55
N LEU A 62 -0.87 2.56 7.68
CA LEU A 62 -0.84 1.20 8.22
C LEU A 62 -1.15 1.26 9.71
N ARG A 63 -2.10 0.43 10.16
CA ARG A 63 -2.46 0.33 11.58
C ARG A 63 -2.27 -1.11 12.05
N ALA A 64 -1.80 -1.27 13.28
CA ALA A 64 -1.87 -2.52 14.00
C ALA A 64 -3.34 -2.81 14.32
N GLY A 65 -3.95 -3.73 13.58
CA GLY A 65 -5.25 -4.32 13.94
C GLY A 65 -5.11 -5.35 15.04
#